data_AF-A0AAW0Z3D2-F1
#
_entry.id   AF-A0AAW0Z3D2-F1
#
_cell.length_a   1.000
_cell.length_b   1.000
_cell.length_c   1.000
_cell.angle_alpha   90.00
_cell.angle_beta   90.00
_cell.angle_gamma   90.00
#
_symmetry.space_group_name_H-M   'P 1'
#
loop_
_entity.id
_entity.type
_entity.pdbx_description
1 polymer ?
#
loop_
_entity_poly.entity_id
_entity_poly.type
_entity_poly.pdbx_seq_one_letter_code
_entity_poly.pdbx_strand_id
1 'polypeptide(L)'
;MTFSVSRDRGAFEWAGEGLGGVFCQLGNLFNPRLYRMVFDVLRFNLFALKLLEEEGDKEGISIGQYLEREGYGDGFRDDYLLPMTGAIWSTPADQAALDFPASTLIRFFHNHHLLQLTGKPKWLTVKGGSKRYIDAVLSKLPSENLHLNTEIVSVNSGDDGEGGVTIVEASGKAHVYDHVILATHSDTTLSLLRKGGGGTMEEEKALAPWGWSKNEAILHWDEKLMPIRRRAYSAWNYLTLTDEKEKKPHSTDSDVETVALTYDMNILQHLPEEKHGLVLVTLNPPFPVDESKVIGRWTYEHPMMTQRSVASQSLLPSIQNRRGISFAGAWTKYGFHEDGFSSAMKLLVKEPFNVTPPFEMKPATRKLPTGQEVGLWIGQTVVGNMEKWRKRAEPGWEWVRWMVLLGLVWVEQVLALMGSSEAKSEVVRIKGYWQGDKETKKNV
;
A
#
# COMPACT_ATOMS: atom_id res chain seq x y z
N MET A 1 -8.70 -4.58 -7.21
CA MET A 1 -7.25 -4.39 -7.39
C MET A 1 -6.63 -5.77 -7.45
N THR A 2 -5.92 -6.07 -8.53
CA THR A 2 -5.15 -7.30 -8.69
C THR A 2 -3.67 -6.96 -8.56
N PHE A 3 -2.88 -7.90 -8.07
CA PHE A 3 -1.47 -7.70 -7.75
C PHE A 3 -0.67 -8.92 -8.22
N SER A 4 0.53 -8.66 -8.75
CA SER A 4 1.49 -9.68 -9.15
C SER A 4 2.90 -9.32 -8.74
N VAL A 5 3.75 -10.35 -8.70
CA VAL A 5 5.20 -10.21 -8.51
C VAL A 5 5.88 -10.92 -9.68
N SER A 6 6.84 -10.23 -10.32
CA SER A 6 7.76 -10.82 -11.28
C SER A 6 9.21 -10.56 -10.85
N ARG A 7 9.95 -11.64 -10.64
CA ARG A 7 11.36 -11.59 -10.25
C ARG A 7 12.26 -11.96 -11.39
N ASP A 8 13.38 -11.25 -11.48
CA ASP A 8 14.55 -11.61 -12.30
C ASP A 8 14.17 -11.87 -13.75
N ARG A 9 13.35 -10.97 -14.31
CA ARG A 9 12.79 -11.10 -15.66
C ARG A 9 12.05 -12.43 -15.84
N GLY A 10 11.09 -12.69 -14.96
CA GLY A 10 10.18 -13.83 -15.06
C GLY A 10 10.76 -15.19 -14.63
N ALA A 11 11.89 -15.21 -13.91
CA ALA A 11 12.41 -16.42 -13.27
C ALA A 11 11.40 -17.00 -12.26
N PHE A 12 10.71 -16.10 -11.54
CA PHE A 12 9.58 -16.42 -10.69
C PHE A 12 8.46 -15.40 -10.90
N GLU A 13 7.26 -15.90 -11.20
CA GLU A 13 6.05 -15.08 -11.32
C GLU A 13 4.87 -15.71 -10.61
N TRP A 14 4.05 -14.87 -9.97
CA TRP A 14 2.72 -15.23 -9.52
C TRP A 14 1.81 -13.99 -9.53
N ALA A 15 0.51 -14.22 -9.64
CA ALA A 15 -0.50 -13.18 -9.51
C ALA A 15 -1.67 -13.65 -8.62
N GLY A 16 -2.29 -12.71 -7.93
CA GLY A 16 -3.39 -13.00 -7.01
C GLY A 16 -4.75 -13.25 -7.69
N GLU A 17 -4.84 -13.10 -9.01
CA GLU A 17 -6.08 -13.28 -9.76
C GLU A 17 -6.28 -14.75 -10.16
N GLY A 18 -7.07 -15.47 -9.35
CA GLY A 18 -7.46 -16.85 -9.60
C GLY A 18 -6.29 -17.85 -9.58
N LEU A 19 -6.60 -19.13 -9.79
CA LEU A 19 -5.57 -20.19 -9.81
C LEU A 19 -4.65 -20.06 -11.03
N GLY A 20 -5.18 -19.58 -12.16
CA GLY A 20 -4.42 -19.30 -13.37
C GLY A 20 -3.33 -18.23 -13.19
N GLY A 21 -3.55 -17.25 -12.30
CA GLY A 21 -2.55 -16.25 -11.92
C GLY A 21 -1.51 -16.79 -10.94
N VAL A 22 -1.96 -17.51 -9.90
CA VAL A 22 -1.06 -18.10 -8.89
C VAL A 22 -0.09 -19.10 -9.54
N PHE A 23 -0.60 -19.91 -10.47
CA PHE A 23 0.17 -20.88 -11.25
C PHE A 23 0.37 -20.41 -12.69
N CYS A 24 0.58 -19.11 -12.91
CA CYS A 24 0.89 -18.57 -14.24
C CYS A 24 2.15 -19.21 -14.83
N GLN A 25 3.08 -19.63 -13.97
CA GLN A 25 4.25 -20.45 -14.29
C GLN A 25 4.03 -21.90 -13.84
N LEU A 26 3.93 -22.84 -14.79
CA LEU A 26 3.63 -24.25 -14.49
C LEU A 26 4.63 -24.92 -13.54
N GLY A 27 5.91 -24.52 -13.59
CA GLY A 27 6.93 -25.02 -12.66
C GLY A 27 6.60 -24.74 -11.19
N ASN A 28 5.77 -23.72 -10.92
CA ASN A 28 5.34 -23.41 -9.56
C ASN A 28 4.40 -24.46 -8.95
N LEU A 29 3.80 -25.36 -9.76
CA LEU A 29 3.06 -26.52 -9.26
C LEU A 29 3.94 -27.47 -8.42
N PHE A 30 5.25 -27.40 -8.60
CA PHE A 30 6.23 -28.19 -7.84
C PHE A 30 7.08 -27.34 -6.90
N ASN A 31 6.73 -26.05 -6.72
CA ASN A 31 7.50 -25.13 -5.89
C ASN A 31 6.94 -25.09 -4.46
N PRO A 32 7.57 -25.80 -3.48
CA PRO A 32 7.10 -25.83 -2.09
C PRO A 32 7.05 -24.45 -1.45
N ARG A 33 7.93 -23.52 -1.85
CA ARG A 33 7.96 -22.14 -1.35
C ARG A 33 6.66 -21.41 -1.70
N LEU A 34 6.12 -21.60 -2.91
CA LEU A 34 4.85 -20.97 -3.31
C LEU A 34 3.68 -21.48 -2.47
N TYR A 35 3.59 -22.79 -2.23
CA TYR A 35 2.53 -23.35 -1.38
C TYR A 35 2.64 -22.87 0.07
N ARG A 36 3.85 -22.79 0.62
CA ARG A 36 4.07 -22.19 1.94
C ARG A 36 3.64 -20.72 1.96
N MET A 37 4.00 -19.95 0.94
CA MET A 37 3.58 -18.56 0.78
C MET A 37 2.06 -18.43 0.80
N VAL A 38 1.33 -19.18 -0.03
CA VAL A 38 -0.15 -19.15 -0.09
C VAL A 38 -0.77 -19.53 1.26
N PHE A 39 -0.25 -20.55 1.92
CA PHE A 39 -0.70 -20.92 3.27
C PHE A 39 -0.49 -19.79 4.28
N ASP A 40 0.68 -19.15 4.22
CA ASP A 40 1.02 -18.05 5.12
C ASP A 40 0.20 -16.79 4.84
N VAL A 41 -0.21 -16.52 3.59
CA VAL A 41 -1.20 -15.46 3.26
C VAL A 41 -2.52 -15.73 3.98
N LEU A 42 -3.04 -16.95 3.89
CA LEU A 42 -4.28 -17.35 4.58
C LEU A 42 -4.14 -17.23 6.09
N ARG A 43 -3.02 -17.71 6.63
CA ARG A 43 -2.71 -17.63 8.05
C ARG A 43 -2.64 -16.17 8.51
N PHE A 44 -1.91 -15.31 7.80
CA PHE A 44 -1.80 -13.89 8.14
C PHE A 44 -3.17 -13.21 8.16
N ASN A 45 -3.98 -13.43 7.12
CA ASN A 45 -5.33 -12.88 7.03
C ASN A 45 -6.24 -13.28 8.20
N LEU A 46 -6.07 -14.50 8.75
CA LEU A 46 -6.88 -15.01 9.86
C LEU A 46 -6.37 -14.61 11.25
N PHE A 47 -5.05 -14.42 11.42
CA PHE A 47 -4.43 -14.29 12.73
C PHE A 47 -3.81 -12.92 13.01
N ALA A 48 -3.50 -12.11 11.99
CA ALA A 48 -2.80 -10.83 12.17
C ALA A 48 -3.54 -9.86 13.10
N LEU A 49 -4.87 -9.87 13.10
CA LEU A 49 -5.68 -8.99 13.94
C LEU A 49 -5.49 -9.21 15.44
N LYS A 50 -5.01 -10.37 15.88
CA LYS A 50 -4.72 -10.65 17.29
C LYS A 50 -3.63 -9.71 17.84
N LEU A 51 -2.67 -9.31 17.00
CA LEU A 51 -1.66 -8.35 17.41
C LEU A 51 -2.28 -7.02 17.86
N LEU A 52 -3.35 -6.59 17.18
CA LEU A 52 -4.05 -5.34 17.50
C LEU A 52 -4.87 -5.43 18.80
N GLU A 53 -5.23 -6.64 19.23
CA GLU A 53 -5.90 -6.89 20.51
C GLU A 53 -4.89 -6.91 21.67
N GLU A 54 -3.70 -7.47 21.43
CA GLU A 54 -2.63 -7.65 22.43
C GLU A 54 -1.85 -6.36 22.72
N GLU A 55 -1.44 -5.63 21.67
CA GLU A 55 -0.54 -4.46 21.82
C GLU A 55 -1.29 -3.14 22.08
N GLY A 56 -2.57 -3.05 21.70
CA GLY A 56 -3.28 -1.76 21.65
C GLY A 56 -2.56 -0.78 20.71
N ASP A 57 -2.47 0.50 21.11
CA ASP A 57 -1.77 1.57 20.36
C ASP A 57 -0.33 1.83 20.87
N LYS A 58 0.34 0.85 21.50
CA LYS A 58 1.72 1.00 22.01
C LYS A 58 2.76 0.94 20.88
N GLU A 59 3.97 1.46 21.16
CA GLU A 59 5.16 1.26 20.30
C GLU A 59 5.39 -0.24 20.11
N GLY A 60 5.03 -0.72 18.93
CA GLY A 60 5.01 -2.14 18.57
C GLY A 60 6.30 -2.57 17.89
N ILE A 61 6.42 -3.88 17.70
CA ILE A 61 7.51 -4.48 16.92
C ILE A 61 7.41 -4.10 15.44
N SER A 62 8.53 -4.16 14.71
CA SER A 62 8.50 -4.01 13.26
C SER A 62 7.78 -5.18 12.60
N ILE A 63 7.32 -4.99 11.36
CA ILE A 63 6.70 -6.09 10.62
C ILE A 63 7.67 -7.26 10.43
N GLY A 64 8.97 -7.01 10.19
CA GLY A 64 9.98 -8.06 10.09
C GLY A 64 10.08 -8.89 11.37
N GLN A 65 10.16 -8.23 12.53
CA GLN A 65 10.18 -8.89 13.85
C GLN A 65 8.91 -9.68 14.11
N TYR A 66 7.73 -9.16 13.72
CA TYR A 66 6.46 -9.88 13.83
C TYR A 66 6.48 -11.16 12.98
N LEU A 67 6.97 -11.07 11.75
CA LEU A 67 7.03 -12.22 10.85
C LEU A 67 7.92 -13.33 11.37
N GLU A 68 9.09 -12.96 11.90
CA GLU A 68 10.05 -13.88 12.52
C GLU A 68 9.46 -14.54 13.77
N ARG A 69 8.92 -13.73 14.70
CA ARG A 69 8.30 -14.19 15.95
C ARG A 69 7.20 -15.23 15.69
N GLU A 70 6.35 -14.98 14.69
CA GLU A 70 5.25 -15.88 14.34
C GLU A 70 5.69 -17.04 13.42
N GLY A 71 6.92 -17.03 12.90
CA GLY A 71 7.47 -18.07 12.03
C GLY A 71 6.78 -18.14 10.67
N TYR A 72 6.53 -16.99 10.04
CA TYR A 72 6.13 -16.92 8.63
C TYR A 72 7.31 -17.26 7.72
N GLY A 73 7.05 -17.89 6.58
CA GLY A 73 8.08 -18.31 5.64
C GLY A 73 8.59 -17.18 4.76
N ASP A 74 9.82 -17.31 4.29
CA ASP A 74 10.48 -16.33 3.42
C ASP A 74 9.68 -16.02 2.15
N GLY A 75 8.99 -17.01 1.55
CA GLY A 75 8.13 -16.76 0.39
C GLY A 75 7.01 -15.77 0.69
N PHE A 76 6.37 -15.89 1.85
CA PHE A 76 5.36 -14.93 2.27
C PHE A 76 5.94 -13.55 2.55
N ARG A 77 7.11 -13.49 3.17
CA ARG A 77 7.80 -12.22 3.44
C ARG A 77 8.20 -11.53 2.13
N ASP A 78 9.04 -12.20 1.34
CA ASP A 78 9.80 -11.60 0.24
C ASP A 78 9.01 -11.53 -1.08
N ASP A 79 8.02 -12.42 -1.26
CA ASP A 79 7.29 -12.56 -2.53
C ASP A 79 5.81 -12.15 -2.41
N TYR A 80 5.34 -11.77 -1.21
CA TYR A 80 3.98 -11.27 -0.99
C TYR A 80 3.92 -10.01 -0.10
N LEU A 81 4.27 -10.11 1.19
CA LEU A 81 3.93 -9.07 2.15
C LEU A 81 4.78 -7.81 1.97
N LEU A 82 6.09 -7.96 1.86
CA LEU A 82 6.98 -6.82 1.64
C LEU A 82 6.78 -6.20 0.26
N PRO A 83 6.65 -6.97 -0.85
CA PRO A 83 6.27 -6.42 -2.15
C PRO A 83 4.95 -5.64 -2.11
N MET A 84 3.91 -6.18 -1.47
CA MET A 84 2.62 -5.50 -1.33
C MET A 84 2.76 -4.21 -0.52
N THR A 85 3.50 -4.26 0.59
CA THR A 85 3.76 -3.08 1.44
C THR A 85 4.53 -2.03 0.67
N GLY A 86 5.58 -2.42 -0.05
CA GLY A 86 6.35 -1.54 -0.90
C GLY A 86 5.51 -0.93 -2.03
N ALA A 87 4.61 -1.71 -2.64
CA ALA A 87 3.71 -1.19 -3.67
C ALA A 87 2.70 -0.17 -3.13
N ILE A 88 2.27 -0.31 -1.87
CA ILE A 88 1.31 0.60 -1.23
C ILE A 88 1.98 1.91 -0.80
N TRP A 89 3.17 1.85 -0.18
CA TRP A 89 3.85 3.02 0.38
C TRP A 89 5.06 3.51 -0.43
N SER A 90 5.35 2.90 -1.58
CA SER A 90 6.55 3.20 -2.38
C SER A 90 7.85 3.20 -1.54
N THR A 91 7.90 2.30 -0.55
CA THR A 91 9.02 2.13 0.39
C THR A 91 9.74 0.83 0.07
N PRO A 92 11.09 0.83 -0.03
CA PRO A 92 11.86 -0.39 -0.25
C PRO A 92 11.47 -1.52 0.71
N ALA A 93 11.48 -2.76 0.21
CA ALA A 93 11.04 -3.93 0.97
C ALA A 93 11.82 -4.12 2.28
N ASP A 94 13.14 -3.93 2.26
CA ASP A 94 14.00 -4.07 3.43
C ASP A 94 13.72 -2.99 4.48
N GLN A 95 13.56 -1.75 4.03
CA GLN A 95 13.20 -0.62 4.89
C GLN A 95 11.82 -0.82 5.53
N ALA A 96 10.86 -1.34 4.76
CA ALA A 96 9.55 -1.70 5.27
C ALA A 96 9.64 -2.81 6.33
N ALA A 97 10.46 -3.85 6.09
CA ALA A 97 10.65 -4.93 7.05
C ALA A 97 11.26 -4.45 8.37
N LEU A 98 12.25 -3.55 8.31
CA LEU A 98 13.00 -3.07 9.46
C LEU A 98 12.20 -2.10 10.33
N ASP A 99 11.55 -1.10 9.73
CA ASP A 99 11.07 0.07 10.49
C ASP A 99 9.55 0.26 10.45
N PHE A 100 8.81 -0.46 9.60
CA PHE A 100 7.37 -0.28 9.51
C PHE A 100 6.69 -0.96 10.72
N PRO A 101 5.89 -0.23 11.53
CA PRO A 101 5.21 -0.81 12.68
C PRO A 101 4.19 -1.88 12.26
N ALA A 102 4.30 -3.09 12.83
CA ALA A 102 3.42 -4.21 12.46
C ALA A 102 1.94 -3.89 12.69
N SER A 103 1.62 -3.25 13.82
CA SER A 103 0.26 -2.83 14.16
C SER A 103 -0.33 -1.85 13.14
N THR A 104 0.46 -0.87 12.69
CA THR A 104 0.05 0.09 11.64
C THR A 104 -0.26 -0.61 10.33
N LEU A 105 0.61 -1.53 9.88
CA LEU A 105 0.42 -2.27 8.64
C LEU A 105 -0.84 -3.14 8.71
N ILE A 106 -1.01 -3.91 9.79
CA ILE A 106 -2.15 -4.81 9.97
C ILE A 106 -3.45 -4.01 10.08
N ARG A 107 -3.44 -2.88 10.80
CA ARG A 107 -4.60 -1.97 10.88
C ARG A 107 -4.95 -1.42 9.52
N PHE A 108 -3.97 -1.01 8.72
CA PHE A 108 -4.20 -0.54 7.35
C PHE A 108 -4.81 -1.65 6.49
N PHE A 109 -4.25 -2.86 6.53
CA PHE A 109 -4.74 -3.99 5.75
C PHE A 109 -6.18 -4.36 6.15
N HIS A 110 -6.52 -4.27 7.44
CA HIS A 110 -7.90 -4.42 7.89
C HIS A 110 -8.79 -3.33 7.30
N ASN A 111 -8.47 -2.06 7.54
CA ASN A 111 -9.27 -0.93 7.08
C ASN A 111 -9.56 -0.99 5.56
N HIS A 112 -8.59 -1.45 4.77
CA HIS A 112 -8.66 -1.54 3.31
C HIS A 112 -9.11 -2.92 2.77
N HIS A 113 -9.63 -3.80 3.63
CA HIS A 113 -10.15 -5.12 3.25
C HIS A 113 -9.10 -6.04 2.60
N LEU A 114 -7.81 -5.79 2.85
CA LEU A 114 -6.70 -6.59 2.32
C LEU A 114 -6.52 -7.90 3.09
N LEU A 115 -7.00 -7.98 4.33
CA LEU A 115 -7.04 -9.24 5.11
C LEU A 115 -8.26 -10.12 4.79
N GLN A 116 -9.23 -9.64 4.00
CA GLN A 116 -10.44 -10.43 3.73
C GLN A 116 -10.17 -11.54 2.73
N LEU A 117 -10.66 -12.74 3.05
CA LEU A 117 -10.62 -13.89 2.14
C LEU A 117 -11.70 -13.78 1.06
N THR A 118 -12.86 -13.21 1.41
CA THR A 118 -14.07 -13.21 0.57
C THR A 118 -14.72 -11.83 0.59
N GLY A 119 -15.49 -11.50 -0.45
CA GLY A 119 -16.27 -10.26 -0.47
C GLY A 119 -15.42 -8.98 -0.52
N LYS A 120 -14.22 -9.06 -1.10
CA LYS A 120 -13.35 -7.88 -1.26
C LYS A 120 -14.09 -6.78 -2.05
N PRO A 121 -14.05 -5.52 -1.59
CA PRO A 121 -14.69 -4.43 -2.31
C PRO A 121 -14.02 -4.21 -3.66
N LYS A 122 -14.81 -3.71 -4.62
CA LYS A 122 -14.26 -3.22 -5.89
C LYS A 122 -13.52 -1.92 -5.61
N TRP A 123 -12.28 -1.86 -6.09
CA TRP A 123 -11.52 -0.62 -6.11
C TRP A 123 -12.06 0.25 -7.24
N LEU A 124 -12.37 1.51 -6.93
CA LEU A 124 -13.00 2.44 -7.86
C LEU A 124 -12.00 3.50 -8.29
N THR A 125 -12.21 4.00 -9.50
CA THR A 125 -11.48 5.15 -10.05
C THR A 125 -12.47 6.23 -10.48
N VAL A 126 -12.04 7.48 -10.46
CA VAL A 126 -12.84 8.59 -11.00
C VAL A 126 -12.83 8.46 -12.52
N LYS A 127 -14.02 8.30 -13.12
CA LYS A 127 -14.16 8.23 -14.57
C LYS A 127 -13.59 9.49 -15.22
N GLY A 128 -12.60 9.32 -16.09
CA GLY A 128 -11.90 10.44 -16.73
C GLY A 128 -10.77 11.06 -15.90
N GLY A 129 -10.35 10.41 -14.82
CA GLY A 129 -9.17 10.77 -14.02
C GLY A 129 -9.47 11.67 -12.82
N SER A 130 -8.52 11.68 -11.87
CA SER A 130 -8.58 12.45 -10.62
C SER A 130 -8.69 13.97 -10.85
N LYS A 131 -8.14 14.49 -11.95
CA LYS A 131 -8.24 15.92 -12.31
C LYS A 131 -9.68 16.43 -12.25
N ARG A 132 -10.68 15.60 -12.56
CA ARG A 132 -12.09 16.02 -12.55
C ARG A 132 -12.59 16.51 -11.19
N TYR A 133 -12.18 15.87 -10.08
CA TYR A 133 -12.64 16.35 -8.77
C TYR A 133 -11.87 17.62 -8.36
N ILE A 134 -10.62 17.76 -8.79
CA ILE A 134 -9.86 19.00 -8.63
C ILE A 134 -10.54 20.15 -9.38
N ASP A 135 -10.88 19.94 -10.66
CA ASP A 135 -11.59 20.92 -11.48
C ASP A 135 -12.95 21.29 -10.86
N ALA A 136 -13.66 20.32 -10.28
CA ALA A 136 -14.92 20.57 -9.58
C ALA A 136 -14.74 21.45 -8.33
N VAL A 137 -13.69 21.20 -7.52
CA VAL A 137 -13.35 22.03 -6.36
C VAL A 137 -12.95 23.44 -6.81
N LEU A 138 -12.04 23.55 -7.78
CA LEU A 138 -11.55 24.84 -8.28
C LEU A 138 -12.66 25.67 -8.93
N SER A 139 -13.67 25.04 -9.55
CA SER A 139 -14.83 25.76 -10.11
C SER A 139 -15.68 26.52 -9.07
N LYS A 140 -15.50 26.20 -7.77
CA LYS A 140 -16.19 26.84 -6.65
C LYS A 140 -15.30 27.82 -5.88
N LEU A 141 -14.01 27.85 -6.19
CA LEU A 141 -13.06 28.78 -5.57
C LEU A 141 -13.03 30.08 -6.39
N PRO A 142 -13.27 31.25 -5.77
CA PRO A 142 -13.09 32.53 -6.45
C PRO A 142 -11.66 32.64 -6.99
N SER A 143 -11.50 33.11 -8.22
CA SER A 143 -10.22 33.14 -8.92
C SER A 143 -9.14 33.96 -8.20
N GLU A 144 -9.56 35.00 -7.48
CA GLU A 144 -8.73 35.87 -6.65
C GLU A 144 -8.13 35.17 -5.43
N ASN A 145 -8.69 34.02 -5.02
CA ASN A 145 -8.20 33.21 -3.92
C ASN A 145 -7.30 32.05 -4.40
N LEU A 146 -7.09 31.91 -5.72
CA LEU A 146 -6.24 30.88 -6.31
C LEU A 146 -4.96 31.51 -6.85
N HIS A 147 -3.84 31.20 -6.18
CA HIS A 147 -2.53 31.70 -6.57
C HIS A 147 -1.66 30.54 -7.05
N LEU A 148 -1.56 30.37 -8.37
CA LEU A 148 -0.69 29.38 -9.00
C LEU A 148 0.71 29.97 -9.23
N ASN A 149 1.74 29.12 -9.17
CA ASN A 149 3.14 29.53 -9.32
C ASN A 149 3.57 30.59 -8.28
N THR A 150 2.97 30.53 -7.09
CA THR A 150 3.24 31.44 -5.98
C THR A 150 3.84 30.63 -4.83
N GLU A 151 5.16 30.44 -4.87
CA GLU A 151 5.87 29.72 -3.82
C GLU A 151 5.93 30.58 -2.54
N ILE A 152 5.47 30.01 -1.42
CA ILE A 152 5.66 30.58 -0.09
C ILE A 152 6.99 30.08 0.46
N VAL A 153 7.82 30.97 1.02
CA VAL A 153 9.17 30.67 1.51
C VAL A 153 9.32 30.83 3.01
N SER A 154 8.43 31.55 3.69
CA SER A 154 8.43 31.64 5.14
C SER A 154 7.02 31.88 5.71
N VAL A 155 6.83 31.42 6.95
CA VAL A 155 5.61 31.60 7.74
C VAL A 155 6.01 31.97 9.17
N ASN A 156 5.54 33.12 9.65
CA ASN A 156 5.82 33.65 10.97
C ASN A 156 4.50 34.08 11.64
N SER A 157 4.16 33.51 12.80
CA SER A 157 3.22 34.18 13.70
C SER A 157 4.06 35.05 14.64
N GLY A 158 3.81 36.36 14.69
CA GLY A 158 4.61 37.28 15.50
C GLY A 158 4.78 36.84 16.97
N ASP A 159 5.72 37.47 17.68
CA ASP A 159 6.27 37.01 18.97
C ASP A 159 5.20 36.68 20.04
N ASP A 160 4.01 37.30 19.98
CA ASP A 160 2.93 37.11 20.95
C ASP A 160 1.62 36.54 20.34
N GLY A 161 1.59 36.24 19.03
CA GLY A 161 0.37 35.82 18.32
C GLY A 161 -0.70 36.90 18.14
N GLU A 162 -0.49 38.12 18.66
CA GLU A 162 -1.45 39.23 18.64
C GLU A 162 -1.48 40.02 17.30
N GLY A 163 -0.59 39.70 16.34
CA GLY A 163 -0.45 40.41 15.05
C GLY A 163 -0.86 39.61 13.81
N GLY A 164 -1.46 38.42 13.97
CA GLY A 164 -1.74 37.49 12.89
C GLY A 164 -0.49 36.73 12.40
N VAL A 165 -0.67 35.94 11.35
CA VAL A 165 0.37 35.14 10.70
C VAL A 165 0.80 35.80 9.40
N THR A 166 2.08 36.13 9.32
CA THR A 166 2.72 36.64 8.11
C THR A 166 3.24 35.49 7.27
N ILE A 167 2.87 35.45 5.99
CA ILE A 167 3.46 34.57 4.98
C ILE A 167 4.25 35.41 3.97
N VAL A 168 5.39 34.90 3.52
CA VAL A 168 6.23 35.59 2.52
C VAL A 168 6.40 34.72 1.30
N GLU A 169 6.12 35.29 0.14
CA GLU A 169 6.35 34.68 -1.16
C GLU A 169 7.85 34.68 -1.53
N ALA A 170 8.26 33.80 -2.44
CA ALA A 170 9.60 33.83 -3.04
C ALA A 170 9.91 35.16 -3.76
N SER A 171 8.86 35.88 -4.19
CA SER A 171 8.94 37.23 -4.77
C SER A 171 9.36 38.31 -3.76
N GLY A 172 9.31 37.99 -2.46
CA GLY A 172 9.50 38.93 -1.34
C GLY A 172 8.22 39.61 -0.88
N LYS A 173 7.08 39.40 -1.55
CA LYS A 173 5.79 39.95 -1.13
C LYS A 173 5.33 39.26 0.17
N ALA A 174 4.95 40.08 1.15
CA ALA A 174 4.41 39.60 2.43
C ALA A 174 2.89 39.81 2.51
N HIS A 175 2.22 38.89 3.18
CA HIS A 175 0.78 38.93 3.44
C HIS A 175 0.51 38.56 4.88
N VAL A 176 -0.49 39.18 5.49
CA VAL A 176 -0.89 38.92 6.88
C VAL A 176 -2.29 38.34 6.87
N TYR A 177 -2.47 37.24 7.61
CA TYR A 177 -3.75 36.55 7.77
C TYR A 177 -4.01 36.29 9.26
N ASP A 178 -5.27 36.21 9.66
CA ASP A 178 -5.62 35.82 11.03
C ASP A 178 -5.22 34.36 11.32
N HIS A 179 -5.30 33.51 10.30
CA HIS A 179 -4.98 32.08 10.41
C HIS A 179 -4.39 31.52 9.12
N VAL A 180 -3.43 30.59 9.24
CA VAL A 180 -2.83 29.87 8.10
C VAL A 180 -2.93 28.35 8.31
N ILE A 181 -3.45 27.65 7.29
CA ILE A 181 -3.46 26.18 7.25
C ILE A 181 -2.34 25.71 6.32
N LEU A 182 -1.36 25.02 6.87
CA LEU A 182 -0.26 24.43 6.12
C LEU A 182 -0.67 23.01 5.68
N ALA A 183 -1.03 22.91 4.40
CA ALA A 183 -1.43 21.66 3.73
C ALA A 183 -0.29 21.06 2.89
N THR A 184 0.95 21.21 3.34
CA THR A 184 2.17 20.75 2.64
C THR A 184 2.79 19.55 3.33
N HIS A 185 3.87 19.00 2.76
CA HIS A 185 4.70 18.01 3.44
C HIS A 185 5.26 18.61 4.74
N SER A 186 5.47 17.75 5.74
CA SER A 186 5.90 18.16 7.08
C SER A 186 7.27 18.83 7.09
N ASP A 187 8.18 18.41 6.21
CA ASP A 187 9.52 18.97 6.04
C ASP A 187 9.48 20.35 5.36
N THR A 188 8.61 20.52 4.37
CA THR A 188 8.30 21.78 3.73
C THR A 188 7.73 22.74 4.77
N THR A 189 6.70 22.32 5.51
CA THR A 189 6.12 23.05 6.64
C THR A 189 7.20 23.50 7.63
N LEU A 190 8.08 22.58 8.05
CA LEU A 190 9.13 22.87 9.02
C LEU A 190 10.16 23.87 8.46
N SER A 191 10.50 23.77 7.18
CA SER A 191 11.36 24.74 6.49
C SER A 191 10.74 26.14 6.49
N LEU A 192 9.45 26.25 6.18
CA LEU A 192 8.72 27.52 6.20
C LEU A 192 8.72 28.16 7.59
N LEU A 193 8.45 27.38 8.63
CA LEU A 193 8.45 27.85 10.02
C LEU A 193 9.85 28.30 10.47
N ARG A 194 10.88 27.50 10.21
CA ARG A 194 12.28 27.83 10.58
C ARG A 194 12.77 29.10 9.88
N LYS A 195 12.43 29.30 8.61
CA LYS A 195 12.74 30.53 7.87
C LYS A 195 11.95 31.74 8.38
N GLY A 196 10.78 31.52 8.97
CA GLY A 196 9.92 32.55 9.57
C GLY A 196 10.14 32.79 11.06
N GLY A 197 11.32 32.46 11.62
CA GLY A 197 11.60 32.72 13.04
C GLY A 197 11.39 31.53 13.99
N GLY A 198 10.92 30.40 13.47
CA GLY A 198 10.87 29.12 14.20
C GLY A 198 9.48 28.67 14.65
N GLY A 199 9.35 27.35 14.78
CA GLY A 199 8.20 26.69 15.41
C GLY A 199 8.39 26.50 16.91
N THR A 200 7.34 26.01 17.57
CA THR A 200 7.44 25.52 18.96
C THR A 200 8.19 24.18 19.00
N MET A 201 8.64 23.78 20.20
CA MET A 201 9.29 22.48 20.39
C MET A 201 8.33 21.32 20.06
N GLU A 202 7.04 21.49 20.33
CA GLU A 202 6.00 20.52 20.02
C GLU A 202 5.77 20.37 18.51
N GLU A 203 5.76 21.49 17.77
CA GLU A 203 5.67 21.49 16.30
C GLU A 203 6.88 20.76 15.69
N GLU A 204 8.08 21.07 16.16
CA GLU A 204 9.32 20.43 15.75
C GLU A 204 9.28 18.91 15.99
N LYS A 205 8.86 18.47 17.19
CA LYS A 205 8.72 17.04 17.53
C LYS A 205 7.65 16.31 16.72
N ALA A 206 6.58 17.00 16.32
CA ALA A 206 5.52 16.41 15.52
C ALA A 206 5.91 16.28 14.04
N LEU A 207 6.59 17.29 13.49
CA LEU A 207 6.86 17.44 12.05
C LEU A 207 8.18 16.83 11.59
N ALA A 208 9.25 16.99 12.38
CA ALA A 208 10.61 16.57 12.01
C ALA A 208 10.81 15.06 11.82
N PRO A 209 10.10 14.15 12.52
CA PRO A 209 10.32 12.70 12.38
C PRO A 209 9.93 12.10 11.02
N TRP A 210 9.30 12.87 10.13
CA TRP A 210 8.84 12.39 8.83
C TRP A 210 9.95 12.47 7.78
N GLY A 211 10.23 11.32 7.16
CA GLY A 211 11.03 11.24 5.94
C GLY A 211 10.17 11.14 4.68
N TRP A 212 10.78 11.39 3.52
CA TRP A 212 10.10 11.38 2.23
C TRP A 212 10.93 10.60 1.21
N SER A 213 10.30 9.60 0.58
CA SER A 213 10.89 8.81 -0.49
C SER A 213 10.58 9.46 -1.84
N LYS A 214 11.62 9.80 -2.61
CA LYS A 214 11.47 10.31 -3.98
C LYS A 214 11.24 9.16 -4.93
N ASN A 215 10.19 9.26 -5.73
CA ASN A 215 9.76 8.24 -6.67
C ASN A 215 9.58 8.86 -8.06
N GLU A 216 10.23 8.29 -9.06
CA GLU A 216 10.01 8.64 -10.47
C GLU A 216 8.82 7.83 -11.01
N ALA A 217 7.84 8.52 -11.58
CA ALA A 217 6.74 7.92 -12.31
C ALA A 217 6.91 8.16 -13.81
N ILE A 218 6.93 7.09 -14.59
CA ILE A 218 7.10 7.14 -16.04
C ILE A 218 5.83 6.61 -16.70
N LEU A 219 5.19 7.41 -17.55
CA LEU A 219 4.13 6.95 -18.44
C LEU A 219 4.76 6.43 -19.73
N HIS A 220 4.48 5.18 -20.09
CA HIS A 220 5.06 4.51 -21.26
C HIS A 220 4.18 3.36 -21.76
N TRP A 221 4.64 2.68 -22.81
CA TRP A 221 4.04 1.43 -23.32
C TRP A 221 5.07 0.29 -23.45
N ASP A 222 6.25 0.43 -22.83
CA ASP A 222 7.27 -0.62 -22.82
C ASP A 222 6.86 -1.88 -22.03
N GLU A 223 6.45 -2.93 -22.75
CA GLU A 223 6.07 -4.24 -22.19
C GLU A 223 7.21 -4.94 -21.43
N LYS A 224 8.47 -4.54 -21.61
CA LYS A 224 9.59 -5.09 -20.82
C LYS A 224 9.42 -4.85 -19.32
N LEU A 225 8.72 -3.79 -18.94
CA LEU A 225 8.38 -3.45 -17.56
C LEU A 225 7.05 -4.11 -17.12
N MET A 226 6.67 -5.22 -17.71
CA MET A 226 5.56 -6.06 -17.25
C MET A 226 6.06 -7.48 -16.97
N PRO A 227 5.29 -8.31 -16.25
CA PRO A 227 5.57 -9.74 -16.20
C PRO A 227 5.74 -10.32 -17.62
N ILE A 228 6.55 -11.36 -17.77
CA ILE A 228 6.71 -12.04 -19.07
C ILE A 228 5.42 -12.77 -19.43
N ARG A 229 4.78 -13.38 -18.43
CA ARG A 229 3.56 -14.16 -18.64
C ARG A 229 2.35 -13.26 -18.55
N ARG A 230 1.58 -13.14 -19.64
CA ARG A 230 0.32 -12.38 -19.66
C ARG A 230 -0.68 -12.79 -18.59
N ARG A 231 -0.68 -14.05 -18.15
CA ARG A 231 -1.50 -14.51 -17.01
C ARG A 231 -1.12 -13.91 -15.66
N ALA A 232 0.07 -13.33 -15.54
CA ALA A 232 0.52 -12.62 -14.36
C ALA A 232 0.23 -11.11 -14.44
N TYR A 233 -0.36 -10.62 -15.54
CA TYR A 233 -0.70 -9.20 -15.64
C TYR A 233 -1.76 -8.88 -14.60
N SER A 234 -1.50 -7.82 -13.88
CA SER A 234 -2.35 -7.33 -12.81
C SER A 234 -2.43 -5.83 -12.90
N ALA A 235 -3.38 -5.23 -12.19
CA ALA A 235 -3.45 -3.79 -12.07
C ALA A 235 -2.11 -3.22 -11.55
N TRP A 236 -1.49 -3.92 -10.60
CA TRP A 236 -0.23 -3.57 -9.94
C TRP A 236 0.77 -4.72 -10.13
N ASN A 237 1.92 -4.47 -10.76
CA ASN A 237 2.91 -5.49 -11.08
C ASN A 237 4.26 -5.12 -10.45
N TYR A 238 4.59 -5.78 -9.35
CA TYR A 238 5.84 -5.54 -8.64
C TYR A 238 6.98 -6.25 -9.35
N LEU A 239 8.05 -5.53 -9.66
CA LEU A 239 9.19 -6.05 -10.39
C LEU A 239 10.43 -6.05 -9.50
N THR A 240 11.20 -7.12 -9.54
CA THR A 240 12.52 -7.14 -8.89
C THR A 240 13.59 -7.64 -9.84
N LEU A 241 14.78 -7.10 -9.69
CA LEU A 241 16.01 -7.70 -10.21
C LEU A 241 16.94 -7.98 -9.03
N THR A 242 17.41 -9.21 -8.96
CA THR A 242 18.46 -9.65 -8.06
C THR A 242 19.78 -9.42 -8.78
N ASP A 243 20.56 -8.44 -8.34
CA ASP A 243 21.92 -8.27 -8.86
C ASP A 243 22.85 -9.27 -8.16
N GLU A 244 23.47 -10.18 -8.92
CA GLU A 244 24.41 -11.16 -8.37
C GLU A 244 25.65 -10.49 -7.72
N LYS A 245 25.94 -9.23 -8.07
CA LYS A 245 27.05 -8.45 -7.51
C LYS A 245 26.72 -7.75 -6.20
N GLU A 246 25.43 -7.64 -5.84
CA GLU A 246 24.95 -6.99 -4.62
C GLU A 246 24.28 -7.97 -3.64
N LYS A 247 24.88 -9.15 -3.43
CA LYS A 247 24.67 -9.87 -2.16
C LYS A 247 25.37 -9.11 -1.03
N LYS A 248 24.94 -7.88 -0.74
CA LYS A 248 25.32 -7.21 0.51
C LYS A 248 24.50 -7.86 1.64
N PRO A 249 25.13 -8.50 2.62
CA PRO A 249 24.44 -8.88 3.84
C PRO A 249 24.08 -7.58 4.57
N HIS A 250 22.78 -7.32 4.78
CA HIS A 250 22.27 -6.23 5.61
C HIS A 250 23.10 -4.94 5.55
N SER A 251 23.14 -4.26 4.40
CA SER A 251 23.80 -2.96 4.32
C SER A 251 22.82 -1.84 4.63
N THR A 252 23.09 -1.14 5.74
CA THR A 252 22.44 0.09 6.18
C THR A 252 22.89 1.34 5.40
N ASP A 253 23.38 1.19 4.16
CA ASP A 253 23.77 2.31 3.30
C ASP A 253 23.45 1.99 1.84
N SER A 254 22.74 2.96 1.26
CA SER A 254 22.21 3.17 -0.10
C SER A 254 22.78 2.33 -1.25
N ASP A 255 21.87 1.75 -2.05
CA ASP A 255 21.83 1.83 -3.53
C ASP A 255 20.76 0.91 -4.18
N VAL A 256 20.04 0.10 -3.39
CA VAL A 256 18.74 -0.48 -3.82
C VAL A 256 17.60 0.35 -3.23
N GLU A 257 17.45 1.60 -3.68
CA GLU A 257 16.71 2.64 -2.96
C GLU A 257 15.20 2.75 -3.25
N THR A 258 14.64 1.99 -4.19
CA THR A 258 13.24 2.24 -4.62
C THR A 258 12.44 1.00 -4.99
N VAL A 259 11.11 1.10 -4.83
CA VAL A 259 10.16 0.09 -5.27
C VAL A 259 9.92 0.23 -6.77
N ALA A 260 10.20 -0.84 -7.51
CA ALA A 260 9.84 -0.98 -8.91
C ALA A 260 8.43 -1.55 -9.05
N LEU A 261 7.50 -0.72 -9.52
CA LEU A 261 6.08 -1.11 -9.65
C LEU A 261 5.49 -0.57 -10.94
N THR A 262 4.93 -1.46 -11.76
CA THR A 262 4.21 -1.08 -12.98
C THR A 262 2.70 -1.16 -12.75
N TYR A 263 2.05 -0.01 -12.89
CA TYR A 263 0.60 0.11 -12.96
C TYR A 263 0.11 -0.13 -14.39
N ASP A 264 -0.75 -1.13 -14.55
CA ASP A 264 -1.49 -1.35 -15.78
C ASP A 264 -2.74 -0.43 -15.77
N MET A 265 -2.67 0.66 -16.53
CA MET A 265 -3.74 1.64 -16.59
C MET A 265 -4.93 1.15 -17.43
N ASN A 266 -4.73 0.17 -18.31
CA ASN A 266 -5.81 -0.49 -19.02
C ASN A 266 -6.75 -1.17 -18.02
N ILE A 267 -6.19 -1.86 -17.03
CA ILE A 267 -6.96 -2.47 -15.94
C ILE A 267 -7.49 -1.42 -14.96
N LEU A 268 -6.63 -0.53 -14.45
CA LEU A 268 -6.98 0.41 -13.37
C LEU A 268 -8.00 1.48 -13.78
N GLN A 269 -7.95 1.93 -15.04
CA GLN A 269 -8.84 2.96 -15.57
C GLN A 269 -9.84 2.43 -16.60
N HIS A 270 -9.88 1.12 -16.81
CA HIS A 270 -10.74 0.48 -17.81
C HIS A 270 -10.52 1.07 -19.22
N LEU A 271 -9.25 1.31 -19.58
CA LEU A 271 -8.87 1.80 -20.90
C LEU A 271 -8.76 0.59 -21.85
N PRO A 272 -9.56 0.51 -22.91
CA PRO A 272 -9.52 -0.65 -23.80
C PRO A 272 -8.18 -0.77 -24.53
N GLU A 273 -7.47 -1.89 -24.33
CA GLU A 273 -6.14 -2.15 -24.89
C GLU A 273 -6.19 -2.18 -26.43
N GLU A 274 -7.29 -2.67 -27.03
CA GLU A 274 -7.46 -2.70 -28.48
C GLU A 274 -7.51 -1.30 -29.12
N LYS A 275 -7.88 -0.28 -28.33
CA LYS A 275 -7.98 1.10 -28.80
C LYS A 275 -6.72 1.91 -28.49
N HIS A 276 -6.11 1.66 -27.33
CA HIS A 276 -5.04 2.51 -26.79
C HIS A 276 -3.67 1.84 -26.79
N GLY A 277 -3.60 0.54 -27.06
CA GLY A 277 -2.43 -0.27 -26.71
C GLY A 277 -2.23 -0.36 -25.20
N LEU A 278 -1.03 -0.76 -24.81
CA LEU A 278 -0.60 -0.76 -23.42
C LEU A 278 -0.43 0.68 -22.93
N VAL A 279 -1.09 1.01 -21.83
CA VAL A 279 -0.93 2.26 -21.11
C VAL A 279 -0.38 1.92 -19.73
N LEU A 280 0.92 2.12 -19.54
CA LEU A 280 1.63 1.70 -18.34
C LEU A 280 2.20 2.90 -17.61
N VAL A 281 2.14 2.87 -16.28
CA VAL A 281 2.87 3.81 -15.44
C VAL A 281 3.81 3.03 -14.55
N THR A 282 5.12 3.13 -14.75
CA THR A 282 6.11 2.49 -13.88
C THR A 282 6.68 3.47 -12.88
N LEU A 283 6.67 3.09 -11.61
CA LEU A 283 7.44 3.71 -10.55
C LEU A 283 8.82 3.08 -10.50
N ASN A 284 9.86 3.91 -10.53
CA ASN A 284 11.27 3.55 -10.35
C ASN A 284 11.67 2.27 -11.10
N PRO A 285 11.74 2.31 -12.44
CA PRO A 285 11.96 1.11 -13.23
C PRO A 285 13.26 0.42 -12.81
N PRO A 286 13.26 -0.91 -12.59
CA PRO A 286 14.42 -1.63 -12.07
C PRO A 286 15.52 -1.80 -13.12
N PHE A 287 15.24 -1.43 -14.36
CA PHE A 287 16.16 -1.39 -15.48
C PHE A 287 15.71 -0.29 -16.46
N PRO A 288 16.61 0.22 -17.33
CA PRO A 288 16.28 1.32 -18.23
C PRO A 288 15.05 1.03 -19.10
N VAL A 289 14.12 1.98 -19.12
CA VAL A 289 12.99 1.99 -20.06
C VAL A 289 13.47 2.32 -21.46
N ASP A 290 12.84 1.75 -22.48
CA ASP A 290 13.05 2.18 -23.87
C ASP A 290 12.55 3.62 -24.06
N GLU A 291 13.47 4.57 -24.23
CA GLU A 291 13.17 6.01 -24.37
C GLU A 291 12.21 6.30 -25.54
N SER A 292 12.21 5.49 -26.59
CA SER A 292 11.28 5.66 -27.72
C SER A 292 9.82 5.35 -27.34
N LYS A 293 9.61 4.72 -26.17
CA LYS A 293 8.30 4.31 -25.66
C LYS A 293 7.81 5.15 -24.48
N VAL A 294 8.58 6.17 -24.08
CA VAL A 294 8.24 7.08 -22.98
C VAL A 294 7.35 8.21 -23.49
N ILE A 295 6.29 8.50 -22.74
CA ILE A 295 5.33 9.59 -23.01
C ILE A 295 5.58 10.76 -22.04
N GLY A 296 5.90 10.48 -20.77
CA GLY A 296 6.14 11.51 -19.77
C GLY A 296 6.77 10.98 -18.50
N ARG A 297 7.40 11.89 -17.74
CA ARG A 297 8.06 11.62 -16.46
C ARG A 297 7.65 12.65 -15.42
N TRP A 298 7.47 12.19 -14.20
CA TRP A 298 7.20 13.03 -13.03
C TRP A 298 7.96 12.51 -11.84
N THR A 299 8.33 13.41 -10.93
CA THR A 299 8.90 13.03 -9.63
C THR A 299 7.88 13.35 -8.56
N TYR A 300 7.60 12.37 -7.72
CA TYR A 300 6.72 12.49 -6.56
C TYR A 300 7.49 12.12 -5.29
N GLU A 301 6.97 12.57 -4.15
CA GLU A 301 7.48 12.22 -2.85
C GLU A 301 6.40 11.50 -2.05
N HIS A 302 6.76 10.41 -1.38
CA HIS A 302 5.85 9.63 -0.55
C HIS A 302 6.31 9.61 0.90
N PRO A 303 5.42 9.78 1.89
CA PRO A 303 5.81 9.79 3.30
C PRO A 303 6.34 8.42 3.75
N MET A 304 7.45 8.42 4.47
CA MET A 304 8.07 7.23 5.05
C MET A 304 7.46 6.90 6.41
N MET A 305 6.77 5.76 6.49
CA MET A 305 6.09 5.30 7.70
C MET A 305 7.03 4.53 8.63
N THR A 306 7.93 5.26 9.31
CA THR A 306 8.78 4.68 10.36
C THR A 306 8.04 4.65 11.70
N GLN A 307 8.53 3.87 12.67
CA GLN A 307 8.04 3.95 14.06
C GLN A 307 8.03 5.38 14.60
N ARG A 308 9.08 6.17 14.34
CA ARG A 308 9.17 7.55 14.83
C ARG A 308 8.15 8.47 14.17
N SER A 309 7.98 8.36 12.85
CA SER A 309 7.02 9.18 12.10
C SER A 309 5.58 8.88 12.51
N VAL A 310 5.24 7.60 12.68
CA VAL A 310 3.91 7.18 13.15
C VAL A 310 3.67 7.62 14.59
N ALA A 311 4.63 7.45 15.49
CA ALA A 311 4.50 7.87 16.89
C ALA A 311 4.27 9.39 17.02
N SER A 312 4.90 10.20 16.16
CA SER A 312 4.74 11.66 16.18
C SER A 312 3.32 12.13 15.87
N GLN A 313 2.49 11.30 15.22
CA GLN A 313 1.08 11.63 14.93
C GLN A 313 0.26 11.86 16.20
N SER A 314 0.64 11.23 17.32
CA SER A 314 -0.01 11.43 18.62
C SER A 314 0.14 12.86 19.16
N LEU A 315 1.13 13.61 18.67
CA LEU A 315 1.40 15.01 19.04
C LEU A 315 0.57 15.99 18.21
N LEU A 316 -0.01 15.57 17.08
CA LEU A 316 -0.75 16.47 16.20
C LEU A 316 -1.86 17.25 16.93
N PRO A 317 -2.68 16.65 17.82
CA PRO A 317 -3.72 17.40 18.53
C PRO A 317 -3.20 18.56 19.38
N SER A 318 -1.97 18.51 19.90
CA SER A 318 -1.44 19.57 20.78
C SER A 318 -1.01 20.83 20.01
N ILE A 319 -0.64 20.66 18.73
CA ILE A 319 -0.12 21.75 17.87
C ILE A 319 -1.19 22.41 17.00
N GLN A 320 -2.39 21.83 16.88
CA GLN A 320 -3.45 22.42 16.04
C GLN A 320 -4.01 23.70 16.64
N ASN A 321 -4.21 24.71 15.77
CA ASN A 321 -4.82 25.99 16.14
C ASN A 321 -4.06 26.65 17.31
N ARG A 322 -2.74 26.59 17.23
CA ARG A 322 -1.85 27.34 18.11
C ARG A 322 -1.29 28.48 17.28
N ARG A 323 -1.13 29.66 17.89
CA ARG A 323 -0.44 30.80 17.26
C ARG A 323 -0.95 31.15 15.85
N GLY A 324 -2.25 30.94 15.58
CA GLY A 324 -2.87 31.16 14.26
C GLY A 324 -2.47 30.15 13.17
N ILE A 325 -1.85 29.03 13.50
CA ILE A 325 -1.36 28.03 12.53
C ILE A 325 -2.02 26.67 12.78
N SER A 326 -2.36 26.00 11.69
CA SER A 326 -2.85 24.62 11.69
C SER A 326 -2.20 23.80 10.58
N PHE A 327 -2.20 22.47 10.76
CA PHE A 327 -1.50 21.55 9.88
C PHE A 327 -2.46 20.50 9.33
N ALA A 328 -2.43 20.29 8.02
CA ALA A 328 -3.21 19.25 7.34
C ALA A 328 -2.35 18.55 6.31
N GLY A 329 -2.70 17.31 5.97
CA GLY A 329 -1.93 16.54 4.99
C GLY A 329 -2.11 15.04 5.16
N ALA A 330 -1.82 14.30 4.11
CA ALA A 330 -1.96 12.85 4.09
C ALA A 330 -1.04 12.15 5.11
N TRP A 331 0.12 12.75 5.40
CA TRP A 331 1.09 12.27 6.40
C TRP A 331 0.53 12.28 7.84
N THR A 332 -0.57 12.99 8.10
CA THR A 332 -1.22 12.97 9.42
C THR A 332 -1.87 11.61 9.77
N LYS A 333 -1.91 10.66 8.83
CA LYS A 333 -2.39 9.29 9.04
C LYS A 333 -1.65 8.26 8.16
N TYR A 334 -2.23 7.68 7.12
CA TYR A 334 -1.57 6.62 6.33
C TYR A 334 -0.93 7.10 5.03
N GLY A 335 -1.00 8.39 4.68
CA GLY A 335 -0.39 8.93 3.47
C GLY A 335 -1.29 8.90 2.23
N PHE A 336 -2.59 8.60 2.35
CA PHE A 336 -3.51 8.50 1.21
C PHE A 336 -4.48 9.68 1.07
N HIS A 337 -5.22 9.72 -0.04
CA HIS A 337 -6.16 10.79 -0.38
C HIS A 337 -7.21 11.05 0.71
N GLU A 338 -7.81 9.97 1.25
CA GLU A 338 -8.80 10.07 2.33
C GLU A 338 -8.17 10.62 3.62
N ASP A 339 -6.89 10.34 3.87
CA ASP A 339 -6.19 10.87 5.04
C ASP A 339 -5.94 12.36 4.88
N GLY A 340 -5.55 12.82 3.68
CA GLY A 340 -5.42 14.25 3.37
C GLY A 340 -6.76 14.97 3.55
N PHE A 341 -7.82 14.46 2.94
CA PHE A 341 -9.17 15.02 3.05
C PHE A 341 -9.67 15.04 4.50
N SER A 342 -9.62 13.90 5.19
CA SER A 342 -10.12 13.79 6.57
C SER A 342 -9.29 14.60 7.56
N SER A 343 -8.00 14.81 7.32
CA SER A 343 -7.15 15.68 8.15
C SER A 343 -7.64 17.13 8.13
N ALA A 344 -7.91 17.67 6.93
CA ALA A 344 -8.44 19.02 6.77
C ALA A 344 -9.86 19.11 7.36
N MET A 345 -10.73 18.13 7.09
CA MET A 345 -12.08 18.15 7.62
C MET A 345 -12.12 18.12 9.15
N LYS A 346 -11.28 17.31 9.81
CA LYS A 346 -11.18 17.27 11.28
C LYS A 346 -10.81 18.62 11.89
N LEU A 347 -10.03 19.42 11.18
CA LEU A 347 -9.65 20.77 11.56
C LEU A 347 -10.83 21.73 11.34
N LEU A 348 -11.41 21.72 10.14
CA LEU A 348 -12.42 22.71 9.72
C LEU A 348 -13.73 22.61 10.50
N VAL A 349 -14.12 21.44 11.00
CA VAL A 349 -15.37 21.30 11.78
C VAL A 349 -15.25 21.77 13.24
N LYS A 350 -14.06 22.19 13.68
CA LYS A 350 -13.80 22.65 15.06
C LYS A 350 -13.57 24.15 15.08
N GLU A 351 -13.60 24.73 16.28
CA GLU A 351 -13.14 26.09 16.53
C GLU A 351 -11.69 26.28 16.01
N PRO A 352 -11.40 27.39 15.30
CA PRO A 352 -12.23 28.57 15.10
C PRO A 352 -13.08 28.56 13.81
N PHE A 353 -12.98 27.50 13.00
CA PHE A 353 -13.56 27.48 11.64
C PHE A 353 -15.04 27.11 11.60
N ASN A 354 -15.46 26.17 12.44
CA ASN A 354 -16.86 25.74 12.60
C ASN A 354 -17.60 25.44 11.28
N VAL A 355 -16.89 24.88 10.30
CA VAL A 355 -17.46 24.52 9.00
C VAL A 355 -18.38 23.31 9.15
N THR A 356 -19.62 23.44 8.68
CA THR A 356 -20.57 22.31 8.65
C THR A 356 -20.44 21.56 7.32
N PRO A 357 -19.98 20.30 7.30
CA PRO A 357 -19.92 19.51 6.07
C PRO A 357 -21.33 19.20 5.56
N PRO A 358 -21.54 19.13 4.24
CA PRO A 358 -22.83 18.74 3.65
C PRO A 358 -23.11 17.22 3.74
N PHE A 359 -22.28 16.48 4.48
CA PHE A 359 -22.36 15.03 4.67
C PHE A 359 -21.99 14.66 6.11
N GLU A 360 -22.52 13.55 6.57
CA GLU A 360 -22.14 12.97 7.86
C GLU A 360 -20.71 12.43 7.79
N MET A 361 -19.84 12.89 8.68
CA MET A 361 -18.48 12.35 8.79
C MET A 361 -18.50 11.01 9.52
N LYS A 362 -18.04 9.96 8.83
CA LYS A 362 -17.89 8.62 9.41
C LYS A 362 -16.41 8.25 9.51
N PRO A 363 -15.95 7.72 10.66
CA PRO A 363 -14.58 7.22 10.75
C PRO A 363 -14.34 6.10 9.73
N ALA A 364 -13.25 6.21 8.97
CA ALA A 364 -12.82 5.15 8.05
C ALA A 364 -12.24 3.92 8.78
N THR A 365 -11.94 4.04 10.08
CA THR A 365 -11.41 2.94 10.89
C THR A 365 -12.47 1.88 11.13
N ARG A 366 -12.19 0.64 10.71
CA ARG A 366 -13.08 -0.50 10.91
C ARG A 366 -12.94 -1.05 12.33
N LYS A 367 -14.07 -1.47 12.90
CA LYS A 367 -14.07 -2.21 14.16
C LYS A 367 -13.37 -3.55 13.97
N LEU A 368 -12.66 -4.00 15.01
CA LEU A 368 -12.13 -5.36 15.03
C LEU A 368 -13.32 -6.34 15.06
N PRO A 369 -13.24 -7.48 14.34
CA PRO A 369 -14.25 -8.53 14.46
C PRO A 369 -14.31 -8.97 15.92
N THR A 370 -15.51 -9.08 16.48
CA THR A 370 -15.66 -9.75 17.78
C THR A 370 -15.51 -11.25 17.53
N GLY A 371 -14.85 -11.98 18.44
CA GLY A 371 -14.54 -13.41 18.32
C GLY A 371 -15.74 -14.37 18.19
N GLN A 372 -16.94 -13.87 17.88
CA GLN A 372 -18.19 -14.61 17.70
C GLN A 372 -18.53 -14.88 16.23
N GLU A 373 -17.73 -14.42 15.25
CA GLU A 373 -17.92 -14.82 13.86
C GLU A 373 -17.53 -16.29 13.66
N VAL A 374 -18.54 -17.17 13.58
CA VAL A 374 -18.37 -18.63 13.45
C VAL A 374 -17.41 -19.01 12.32
N GLY A 375 -17.47 -18.31 11.18
CA GLY A 375 -16.58 -18.55 10.04
C GLY A 375 -15.10 -18.25 10.34
N LEU A 376 -14.82 -17.15 11.04
CA LEU A 376 -13.47 -16.77 11.45
C LEU A 376 -12.91 -17.80 12.45
N TRP A 377 -13.73 -18.24 13.41
CA TRP A 377 -13.34 -19.25 14.40
C TRP A 377 -13.01 -20.60 13.76
N ILE A 378 -13.83 -21.08 12.81
CA ILE A 378 -13.57 -22.33 12.06
C ILE A 378 -12.25 -22.19 11.31
N GLY A 379 -12.07 -21.09 10.56
CA GLY A 379 -10.84 -20.84 9.80
C GLY A 379 -9.59 -20.84 10.68
N GLN A 380 -9.61 -20.10 11.79
CA GLN A 380 -8.53 -20.07 12.77
C GLN A 380 -8.27 -21.45 13.39
N THR A 381 -9.31 -22.22 13.69
CA THR A 381 -9.13 -23.57 14.26
C THR A 381 -8.45 -24.51 13.27
N VAL A 382 -8.92 -24.55 12.03
CA VAL A 382 -8.36 -25.42 10.98
C VAL A 382 -6.93 -25.03 10.66
N VAL A 383 -6.68 -23.76 10.33
CA VAL A 383 -5.34 -23.29 9.94
C VAL A 383 -4.37 -23.35 11.12
N GLY A 384 -4.83 -23.04 12.34
CA GLY A 384 -4.03 -23.16 13.55
C GLY A 384 -3.61 -24.60 13.84
N ASN A 385 -4.49 -25.58 13.61
CA ASN A 385 -4.15 -27.00 13.72
C ASN A 385 -3.15 -27.43 12.64
N MET A 386 -3.34 -27.00 11.38
CA MET A 386 -2.39 -27.27 10.30
C MET A 386 -0.98 -26.75 10.63
N GLU A 387 -0.89 -25.53 11.19
CA GLU A 387 0.39 -24.95 11.60
C GLU A 387 1.03 -25.71 12.78
N LYS A 388 0.24 -26.15 13.77
CA LYS A 388 0.74 -27.03 14.85
C LYS A 388 1.29 -28.35 14.31
N TRP A 389 0.59 -28.96 13.36
CA TRP A 389 1.03 -30.18 12.69
C TRP A 389 2.32 -29.97 11.91
N ARG A 390 2.42 -28.88 11.13
CA ARG A 390 3.66 -28.49 10.44
C ARG A 390 4.83 -28.39 11.41
N LYS A 391 4.68 -27.68 12.53
CA LYS A 391 5.76 -27.51 13.51
C LYS A 391 6.21 -28.83 14.15
N ARG A 392 5.35 -29.86 14.15
CA ARG A 392 5.64 -31.20 14.69
C ARG A 392 6.21 -32.18 13.65
N ALA A 393 5.88 -32.00 12.37
CA ALA A 393 6.41 -32.80 11.28
C ALA A 393 7.80 -32.26 10.88
N GLU A 394 8.86 -33.06 11.08
CA GLU A 394 10.21 -32.74 10.59
C GLU A 394 10.23 -32.52 9.05
N PRO A 395 11.20 -31.75 8.51
CA PRO A 395 11.14 -31.22 7.14
C PRO A 395 11.34 -32.33 6.10
N GLY A 396 10.24 -32.77 5.48
CA GLY A 396 10.27 -33.74 4.39
C GLY A 396 9.29 -33.40 3.27
N TRP A 397 9.60 -33.87 2.05
CA TRP A 397 8.80 -33.70 0.82
C TRP A 397 7.36 -34.20 0.94
N GLU A 398 7.09 -35.12 1.87
CA GLU A 398 5.74 -35.61 2.19
C GLU A 398 4.84 -34.52 2.80
N TRP A 399 5.38 -33.58 3.58
CA TRP A 399 4.60 -32.46 4.12
C TRP A 399 4.11 -31.51 3.02
N VAL A 400 4.95 -31.26 2.00
CA VAL A 400 4.60 -30.46 0.84
C VAL A 400 3.52 -31.16 0.01
N ARG A 401 3.66 -32.46 -0.30
CA ARG A 401 2.61 -33.22 -1.02
C ARG A 401 1.27 -33.17 -0.29
N TRP A 402 1.27 -33.33 1.03
CA TRP A 402 0.04 -33.25 1.82
C TRP A 402 -0.52 -31.83 1.91
N MET A 403 0.31 -30.79 2.00
CA MET A 403 -0.13 -29.38 1.94
C MET A 403 -0.68 -28.98 0.57
N VAL A 404 -0.12 -29.52 -0.51
CA VAL A 404 -0.61 -29.32 -1.88
C VAL A 404 -1.95 -30.03 -2.06
N LEU A 405 -2.06 -31.30 -1.64
CA LEU A 405 -3.30 -32.07 -1.73
C LEU A 405 -4.40 -31.52 -0.81
N LEU A 406 -4.09 -31.18 0.44
CA LEU A 406 -5.02 -30.54 1.35
C LEU A 406 -5.35 -29.12 0.88
N GLY A 407 -4.38 -28.37 0.36
CA GLY A 407 -4.62 -27.03 -0.20
C GLY A 407 -5.55 -27.08 -1.40
N LEU A 408 -5.40 -28.04 -2.30
CA LEU A 408 -6.30 -28.22 -3.45
C LEU A 408 -7.71 -28.66 -3.02
N VAL A 409 -7.83 -29.59 -2.07
CA VAL A 409 -9.11 -30.03 -1.52
C VAL A 409 -9.77 -28.94 -0.66
N TRP A 410 -8.98 -28.12 0.03
CA TRP A 410 -9.45 -27.03 0.88
C TRP A 410 -9.83 -25.80 0.06
N VAL A 411 -9.07 -25.48 -0.99
CA VAL A 411 -9.45 -24.49 -2.00
C VAL A 411 -10.76 -24.92 -2.69
N GLU A 412 -10.91 -26.20 -3.03
CA GLU A 412 -12.18 -26.76 -3.55
C GLU A 412 -13.35 -26.58 -2.57
N GLN A 413 -13.15 -26.85 -1.27
CA GLN A 413 -14.18 -26.73 -0.24
C GLN A 413 -14.53 -25.27 0.10
N VAL A 414 -13.52 -24.40 0.22
CA VAL A 414 -13.69 -22.98 0.53
C VAL A 414 -14.30 -22.24 -0.65
N LEU A 415 -13.88 -22.53 -1.89
CA LEU A 415 -14.51 -21.98 -3.09
C LEU A 415 -15.96 -22.48 -3.28
N ALA A 416 -16.24 -23.73 -2.91
CA ALA A 416 -17.61 -24.26 -2.92
C ALA A 416 -18.52 -23.61 -1.86
N LEU A 417 -17.99 -23.25 -0.69
CA LEU A 417 -18.69 -22.50 0.36
C LEU A 417 -18.85 -21.00 0.02
N MET A 418 -17.95 -20.44 -0.81
CA MET A 418 -17.99 -19.05 -1.29
C MET A 418 -18.93 -18.81 -2.48
N GLY A 419 -19.56 -19.86 -3.02
CA GLY A 419 -20.73 -19.72 -3.89
C GLY A 419 -20.48 -19.30 -5.35
N SER A 420 -19.26 -19.41 -5.92
CA SER A 420 -19.07 -19.15 -7.35
C SER A 420 -19.13 -20.43 -8.20
N SER A 421 -19.92 -20.39 -9.27
CA SER A 421 -20.05 -21.47 -10.26
C SER A 421 -18.78 -21.65 -11.11
N GLU A 422 -17.99 -20.57 -11.28
CA GLU A 422 -16.73 -20.54 -12.05
C GLU A 422 -15.58 -21.26 -11.32
N ALA A 423 -15.56 -21.24 -9.98
CA ALA A 423 -14.54 -21.98 -9.24
C ALA A 423 -14.69 -23.50 -9.39
N LYS A 424 -15.93 -23.98 -9.50
CA LYS A 424 -16.23 -25.41 -9.70
C LYS A 424 -15.75 -25.90 -11.07
N SER A 425 -15.87 -25.09 -12.12
CA SER A 425 -15.42 -25.46 -13.47
C SER A 425 -13.89 -25.48 -13.59
N GLU A 426 -13.18 -24.56 -12.92
CA GLU A 426 -11.71 -24.53 -12.87
C GLU A 426 -11.12 -25.73 -12.10
N VAL A 427 -11.73 -26.13 -10.97
CA VAL A 427 -11.29 -27.32 -10.21
C VAL A 427 -11.43 -28.60 -11.05
N VAL A 428 -12.53 -28.75 -11.78
CA VAL A 428 -12.73 -29.89 -12.71
C VAL A 428 -11.67 -29.89 -13.81
N ARG A 429 -11.34 -28.73 -14.38
CA ARG A 429 -10.30 -28.59 -15.41
C ARG A 429 -8.92 -29.01 -14.88
N ILE A 430 -8.54 -28.55 -13.69
CA ILE A 430 -7.23 -28.87 -13.07
C ILE A 430 -7.16 -30.35 -12.67
N LYS A 431 -8.25 -30.93 -12.15
CA LYS A 431 -8.35 -32.38 -11.89
C LYS A 431 -8.13 -33.21 -13.16
N GLY A 432 -8.69 -32.78 -14.30
CA GLY A 432 -8.49 -33.43 -15.60
C GLY A 432 -7.02 -33.46 -16.07
N TYR A 433 -6.23 -32.42 -15.77
CA TYR A 433 -4.79 -32.41 -16.06
C TYR A 433 -4.00 -33.39 -15.19
N TRP A 434 -4.47 -33.66 -13.96
CA TRP A 434 -3.79 -34.55 -13.01
C TRP A 434 -4.13 -36.03 -13.22
N GLN A 435 -5.32 -36.33 -13.74
CA GLN A 435 -5.79 -37.71 -13.94
C GLN A 435 -5.38 -38.32 -15.29
N GLY A 436 -4.75 -37.55 -16.18
CA GLY A 436 -4.22 -38.09 -17.44
C GLY A 436 -5.31 -38.60 -18.37
N ASP A 437 -6.48 -37.97 -18.40
CA ASP A 437 -7.57 -38.38 -19.29
C ASP A 437 -7.24 -38.07 -20.75
N LYS A 438 -7.10 -39.14 -21.54
CA LYS A 438 -6.86 -39.11 -22.99
C LYS A 438 -8.06 -38.62 -23.82
N GLU A 439 -9.18 -38.23 -23.21
CA GLU A 439 -10.44 -37.99 -23.94
C GLU A 439 -10.74 -36.52 -24.33
N THR A 440 -9.96 -35.53 -23.91
CA THR A 440 -10.17 -34.12 -24.34
C THR A 440 -9.51 -33.77 -25.69
N LYS A 441 -9.26 -34.76 -26.56
CA LYS A 441 -8.80 -34.54 -27.95
C LYS A 441 -9.89 -34.63 -29.02
N LYS A 442 -11.17 -34.79 -28.65
CA LYS A 442 -12.27 -34.74 -29.62
C LYS A 442 -13.26 -33.66 -29.21
N ASN A 443 -13.01 -32.46 -29.72
CA ASN A 443 -13.95 -31.41 -30.13
C ASN A 443 -13.23 -30.08 -30.00
N VAL A 444 -12.42 -29.79 -31.03
CA VAL A 444 -12.06 -28.43 -31.44
C VAL A 444 -13.06 -28.02 -32.52
#